data_AF-A0A958Q7M6-F1
#
_entry.id   AF-A0A958Q7M6-F1
#
_cell.length_a   1.000
_cell.length_b   1.000
_cell.length_c   1.000
_cell.angle_alpha   90.00
_cell.angle_beta   90.00
_cell.angle_gamma   90.00
#
_symmetry.space_group_name_H-M   'P 1'
#
loop_
_entity.id
_entity.type
_entity.pdbx_description
1 polymer ?
#
loop_
_entity_poly.entity_id
_entity_poly.type
_entity_poly.pdbx_seq_one_letter_code
_entity_poly.pdbx_strand_id
1 'polypeptide(L)'
;MKHYEVDEIACFFEGSLDALEGEALERHLEVCLPCQSKAHEWKQLQKLFLEESDVEFSEAFVGNVMSRIGVADAIVPQSGVIGFIKEWMLQSIGLTLACLLFLSQPNTQTIDTDTALVSSWTSSWSDQSMFAEDLAMSTIFNVDGVLNE
;
A
#
# COMPACT_ATOMS: atom_id res chain seq x y z
N MET A 1 -2.99 -0.50 -30.56
CA MET A 1 -3.63 -1.74 -30.08
C MET A 1 -5.05 -1.75 -30.61
N LYS A 2 -5.53 -2.87 -31.17
CA LYS A 2 -6.95 -3.00 -31.54
C LYS A 2 -7.76 -3.11 -30.24
N HIS A 3 -8.87 -2.38 -30.14
CA HIS A 3 -9.82 -2.50 -29.04
C HIS A 3 -10.89 -3.52 -29.41
N TYR A 4 -11.42 -4.21 -28.41
CA TYR A 4 -12.56 -5.10 -28.60
C TYR A 4 -13.87 -4.30 -28.64
N GLU A 5 -14.78 -4.77 -29.47
CA GLU A 5 -16.15 -4.26 -29.54
C GLU A 5 -16.96 -4.73 -28.33
N VAL A 6 -18.06 -4.04 -28.05
CA VAL A 6 -18.91 -4.35 -26.90
C VAL A 6 -19.49 -5.77 -27.00
N ASP A 7 -19.85 -6.21 -28.21
CA ASP A 7 -20.41 -7.54 -28.46
C ASP A 7 -19.40 -8.66 -28.16
N GLU A 8 -18.12 -8.46 -28.49
CA GLU A 8 -17.06 -9.43 -28.19
C GLU A 8 -16.84 -9.56 -26.66
N ILE A 9 -16.90 -8.42 -25.96
CA ILE A 9 -16.83 -8.38 -24.49
C ILE A 9 -18.08 -9.04 -23.87
N ALA A 10 -19.26 -8.86 -24.46
CA ALA A 10 -20.47 -9.53 -24.00
C ALA A 10 -20.37 -11.05 -24.15
N CYS A 11 -19.95 -11.54 -25.33
CA CYS A 11 -19.73 -12.96 -25.59
C CYS A 11 -18.73 -13.59 -24.62
N PHE A 12 -17.71 -12.84 -24.18
CA PHE A 12 -16.77 -13.28 -23.16
C PHE A 12 -17.46 -13.54 -21.82
N PHE A 13 -18.26 -12.59 -21.33
CA PHE A 13 -18.97 -12.75 -20.06
C PHE A 13 -20.10 -13.79 -20.11
N GLU A 14 -20.66 -14.03 -21.30
CA GLU A 14 -21.64 -15.09 -21.55
C GLU A 14 -20.99 -16.46 -21.74
N GLY A 15 -19.65 -16.55 -21.80
CA GLY A 15 -18.92 -17.80 -22.03
C GLY A 15 -19.09 -18.37 -23.45
N SER A 16 -19.45 -17.52 -24.41
CA SER A 16 -19.69 -17.90 -25.81
C SER A 16 -18.45 -17.75 -26.71
N LEU A 17 -17.34 -17.22 -26.18
CA LEU A 17 -16.07 -17.16 -26.89
C LEU A 17 -15.31 -18.49 -26.82
N ASP A 18 -14.56 -18.78 -27.88
CA ASP A 18 -13.60 -19.88 -27.89
C ASP A 18 -12.47 -19.63 -26.86
N ALA A 19 -11.91 -20.71 -26.30
CA ALA A 19 -10.93 -20.63 -25.21
C ALA A 19 -9.72 -19.72 -25.55
N LEU A 20 -9.22 -19.77 -26.78
CA LEU A 20 -8.09 -18.96 -27.23
C LEU A 20 -8.46 -17.47 -27.35
N GLU A 21 -9.68 -17.16 -27.76
CA GLU A 21 -10.18 -15.80 -27.89
C GLU A 21 -10.49 -15.20 -26.52
N GLY A 22 -11.05 -16.01 -25.61
CA GLY A 22 -11.25 -15.65 -24.21
C GLY A 22 -9.95 -15.30 -23.52
N GLU A 23 -8.90 -16.12 -23.65
CA GLU A 23 -7.59 -15.85 -23.05
C GLU A 23 -6.93 -14.59 -23.64
N ALA A 24 -7.08 -14.38 -24.95
CA ALA A 24 -6.54 -13.20 -25.62
C ALA A 24 -7.24 -11.90 -25.17
N LEU A 25 -8.55 -11.96 -24.96
CA LEU A 25 -9.34 -10.85 -24.43
C LEU A 25 -9.05 -10.61 -22.95
N GLU A 26 -8.90 -11.65 -22.13
CA GLU A 26 -8.51 -11.54 -20.73
C GLU A 26 -7.17 -10.80 -20.57
N ARG A 27 -6.13 -11.24 -21.29
CA ARG A 27 -4.84 -10.54 -21.33
C ARG A 27 -4.94 -9.11 -21.85
N HIS A 28 -5.85 -8.84 -22.78
CA HIS A 28 -6.07 -7.47 -23.26
C HIS A 28 -6.72 -6.59 -22.20
N LEU A 29 -7.69 -7.13 -21.46
CA LEU A 29 -8.36 -6.43 -20.36
C LEU A 29 -7.39 -6.10 -19.23
N GLU A 30 -6.32 -6.85 -19.01
CA GLU A 30 -5.30 -6.49 -18.00
C GLU A 30 -4.58 -5.16 -18.32
N VAL A 31 -4.43 -4.82 -19.60
CA VAL A 31 -3.57 -3.72 -20.05
C VAL A 31 -4.37 -2.55 -20.62
N CYS A 32 -5.56 -2.79 -21.16
CA CYS A 32 -6.31 -1.80 -21.92
C CYS A 32 -7.43 -1.14 -21.11
N LEU A 33 -7.15 0.06 -20.56
CA LEU A 33 -8.10 0.83 -19.75
C LEU A 33 -9.46 1.10 -20.46
N PRO A 34 -9.53 1.46 -21.76
CA PRO A 34 -10.81 1.63 -22.45
C PRO A 34 -11.67 0.35 -22.48
N CYS A 35 -11.04 -0.81 -22.71
CA CYS A 35 -11.75 -2.09 -22.74
C CYS A 35 -12.13 -2.54 -21.32
N GLN A 36 -11.33 -2.22 -20.30
CA GLN A 36 -11.72 -2.42 -18.90
C GLN A 36 -12.98 -1.63 -18.55
N SER A 37 -13.09 -0.37 -18.97
CA SER A 37 -14.29 0.44 -18.70
C SER A 37 -15.54 -0.18 -19.32
N LYS A 38 -15.46 -0.59 -20.60
CA LYS A 38 -16.57 -1.26 -21.29
C LYS A 38 -16.95 -2.57 -20.61
N ALA A 39 -15.97 -3.38 -20.21
CA ALA A 39 -16.20 -4.64 -19.50
C ALA A 39 -16.85 -4.41 -18.12
N HIS A 40 -16.44 -3.36 -17.42
CA HIS A 40 -17.02 -2.98 -16.14
C HIS A 40 -18.48 -2.51 -16.30
N GLU A 41 -18.77 -1.66 -17.28
CA GLU A 41 -20.13 -1.23 -17.61
C GLU A 41 -21.03 -2.41 -17.95
N TRP A 42 -20.54 -3.36 -18.76
CA TRP A 42 -21.28 -4.59 -19.08
C TRP A 42 -21.59 -5.42 -17.83
N LYS A 43 -20.61 -5.59 -16.94
CA LYS A 43 -20.79 -6.31 -15.68
C LYS A 43 -21.79 -5.63 -14.74
N GLN A 44 -21.84 -4.29 -14.75
CA GLN A 44 -22.85 -3.55 -13.99
C GLN A 44 -24.25 -3.75 -14.56
N LEU A 45 -24.41 -3.69 -15.88
CA LEU A 45 -25.68 -3.98 -16.54
C LEU A 45 -26.13 -5.41 -16.24
N GLN A 46 -25.23 -6.38 -16.37
CA GLN A 46 -25.52 -7.78 -16.06
C GLN A 46 -26.04 -7.95 -14.63
N LYS A 47 -25.43 -7.29 -13.64
CA LYS A 47 -25.91 -7.35 -12.25
C LYS A 47 -27.30 -6.75 -12.06
N LEU A 48 -27.64 -5.69 -12.77
CA LEU A 48 -28.96 -5.04 -12.69
C LEU A 48 -30.05 -5.89 -13.35
N PHE A 49 -29.74 -6.58 -14.45
CA PHE A 49 -30.71 -7.40 -15.18
C PHE A 49 -30.82 -8.83 -14.65
N LEU A 50 -29.74 -9.39 -14.13
CA LEU A 50 -29.69 -10.71 -13.49
C LEU A 50 -29.80 -10.60 -11.97
N GLU A 51 -30.31 -9.48 -11.46
CA GLU A 51 -30.51 -9.27 -10.03
C GLU A 51 -31.25 -10.48 -9.46
N GLU A 52 -30.53 -11.18 -8.59
CA GLU A 52 -30.73 -12.57 -8.24
C GLU A 52 -32.03 -12.67 -7.46
N SER A 53 -33.01 -13.42 -7.99
CA SER A 53 -34.13 -13.84 -7.15
C SER A 53 -33.54 -14.60 -5.98
N ASP A 54 -33.85 -14.22 -4.74
CA ASP A 54 -33.44 -14.96 -3.54
C ASP A 54 -33.98 -16.39 -3.65
N VAL A 55 -33.16 -17.29 -4.18
CA VAL A 55 -33.48 -18.71 -4.24
C VAL A 55 -33.10 -19.28 -2.88
N GLU A 56 -34.11 -19.55 -2.05
CA GLU A 56 -33.88 -20.29 -0.81
C GLU A 56 -33.41 -21.71 -1.15
N PHE A 57 -32.11 -21.95 -0.99
CA PHE A 57 -31.54 -23.28 -1.15
C PHE A 57 -31.86 -24.15 0.07
N SER A 58 -32.31 -25.38 -0.16
CA SER A 58 -32.53 -26.33 0.93
C SER A 58 -31.25 -26.62 1.71
N GLU A 59 -31.36 -26.82 3.04
CA GLU A 59 -30.22 -27.19 3.89
C GLU A 59 -29.47 -28.44 3.39
N ALA A 60 -30.20 -29.40 2.82
CA ALA A 60 -29.63 -30.62 2.24
C ALA A 60 -28.75 -30.33 1.01
N PHE A 61 -29.14 -29.35 0.18
CA PHE A 61 -28.34 -28.91 -0.97
C PHE A 61 -27.06 -28.21 -0.49
N VAL A 62 -27.17 -27.29 0.46
CA VAL A 62 -26.02 -26.60 1.05
C VAL A 62 -25.05 -27.60 1.67
N GLY A 63 -25.55 -28.57 2.45
CA GLY A 63 -24.72 -29.63 3.04
C GLY A 63 -23.99 -30.47 1.99
N ASN A 64 -24.65 -30.82 0.88
CA ASN A 64 -24.04 -31.60 -0.21
C ASN A 64 -22.97 -30.79 -0.96
N VAL A 65 -23.22 -29.53 -1.26
CA VAL A 65 -22.23 -28.64 -1.91
C VAL A 65 -21.02 -28.44 -1.00
N MET A 66 -21.22 -28.12 0.28
CA MET A 66 -20.12 -27.95 1.23
C MET A 66 -19.29 -29.23 1.41
N SER A 67 -19.93 -30.40 1.37
CA SER A 67 -19.22 -31.69 1.41
C SER A 67 -18.36 -31.96 0.17
N ARG A 68 -18.71 -31.38 -0.99
CA ARG A 68 -17.98 -31.52 -2.26
C ARG A 68 -16.88 -30.48 -2.42
N ILE A 69 -17.06 -29.29 -1.87
CA ILE A 69 -16.07 -28.21 -1.89
C ILE A 69 -14.97 -28.46 -0.84
N GLY A 70 -15.32 -29.11 0.28
CA GLY A 70 -14.40 -29.29 1.40
C GLY A 70 -13.53 -30.56 1.37
N VAL A 71 -12.57 -30.70 0.44
CA VAL A 71 -11.22 -31.31 0.68
C VAL A 71 -10.16 -30.94 -0.40
N ALA A 72 -10.36 -29.91 -1.25
CA ALA A 72 -9.27 -29.42 -2.11
C ALA A 72 -8.47 -28.29 -1.43
N ASP A 73 -9.11 -27.55 -0.53
CA ASP A 73 -8.50 -26.49 0.28
C ASP A 73 -8.24 -26.97 1.71
N ALA A 74 -7.59 -28.13 1.85
CA ALA A 74 -6.57 -28.21 2.88
C ALA A 74 -5.47 -27.22 2.48
N ILE A 75 -5.74 -25.93 2.75
CA ILE A 75 -4.75 -24.88 2.82
C ILE A 75 -3.75 -25.38 3.84
N VAL A 76 -2.73 -26.10 3.36
CA VAL A 76 -1.43 -26.10 4.00
C VAL A 76 -1.12 -24.61 4.13
N PRO A 77 -1.04 -24.04 5.35
CA PRO A 77 -0.52 -22.70 5.46
C PRO A 77 0.90 -22.76 4.90
N GLN A 78 1.07 -22.33 3.65
CA GLN A 78 2.38 -22.08 3.09
C GLN A 78 3.06 -21.15 4.09
N SER A 79 4.19 -21.63 4.58
CA SER A 79 5.16 -21.16 5.56
C SER A 79 5.56 -19.65 5.58
N GLY A 80 4.75 -18.73 5.07
CA GLY A 80 5.01 -17.29 5.07
C GLY A 80 4.90 -16.63 6.46
N VAL A 81 4.00 -17.11 7.32
CA VAL A 81 3.77 -16.49 8.64
C VAL A 81 4.93 -16.79 9.62
N ILE A 82 5.53 -17.98 9.52
CA ILE A 82 6.70 -18.36 10.33
C ILE A 82 7.94 -17.54 9.91
N GLY A 83 8.09 -17.25 8.61
CA GLY A 83 9.14 -16.36 8.11
C GLY A 83 8.97 -14.92 8.61
N PHE A 84 7.75 -14.39 8.51
CA PHE A 84 7.45 -13.00 8.89
C PHE A 84 7.63 -12.75 10.39
N ILE A 85 7.23 -13.70 11.25
CA ILE A 85 7.44 -13.62 12.71
C ILE A 85 8.93 -13.71 13.05
N LYS A 86 9.69 -14.57 12.36
CA LYS A 86 11.13 -14.73 12.63
C LYS A 86 11.93 -13.47 12.30
N GLU A 87 11.58 -12.78 11.21
CA GLU A 87 12.26 -11.55 10.78
C GLU A 87 11.94 -10.36 11.71
N TRP A 88 10.68 -10.23 12.15
CA TRP A 88 10.27 -9.20 13.11
C TRP A 88 10.81 -9.43 14.52
N MET A 89 10.86 -10.68 14.99
CA MET A 89 11.39 -10.97 16.33
C MET A 89 12.91 -10.85 16.40
N LEU A 90 13.64 -11.04 15.30
CA LEU A 90 15.10 -10.88 15.31
C LEU A 90 15.51 -9.42 15.57
N GLN A 91 14.77 -8.45 15.01
CA GLN A 91 15.07 -7.03 15.21
C GLN A 91 14.81 -6.57 16.64
N SER A 92 13.72 -7.02 17.27
CA SER A 92 13.40 -6.64 18.66
C SER A 92 14.32 -7.30 19.68
N ILE A 93 14.72 -8.57 19.44
CA ILE A 93 15.67 -9.28 20.29
C ILE A 93 17.08 -8.66 20.17
N GLY A 94 17.51 -8.28 18.97
CA GLY A 94 18.80 -7.61 18.76
C GLY A 94 18.88 -6.26 19.49
N LEU A 95 17.81 -5.46 19.40
CA LEU A 95 17.75 -4.14 20.05
C LEU A 95 17.72 -4.25 21.58
N THR A 96 16.97 -5.19 22.13
CA THR A 96 16.94 -5.43 23.58
C THR A 96 18.29 -5.90 24.12
N LEU A 97 18.99 -6.79 23.41
CA LEU A 97 20.36 -7.19 23.76
C LEU A 97 21.36 -6.02 23.66
N ALA A 98 21.27 -5.20 22.62
CA ALA A 98 22.10 -4.01 22.47
C ALA A 98 21.85 -2.99 23.60
N CYS A 99 20.60 -2.75 23.97
CA CYS A 99 20.25 -1.90 25.11
C CYS A 99 20.80 -2.45 26.43
N LEU A 100 20.68 -3.76 26.67
CA LEU A 100 21.22 -4.37 27.88
C LEU A 100 22.75 -4.27 27.94
N LEU A 101 23.46 -4.43 26.82
CA LEU A 101 24.90 -4.25 26.76
C LEU A 101 25.32 -2.79 26.96
N PHE A 102 24.57 -1.84 26.42
CA PHE A 102 24.83 -0.41 26.58
C PHE A 102 24.61 0.04 28.04
N LEU A 103 23.56 -0.45 28.68
CA LEU A 103 23.27 -0.17 30.09
C LEU A 103 24.21 -0.91 31.06
N SER A 104 24.83 -1.99 30.62
CA SER A 104 25.81 -2.75 31.41
C SER A 104 27.24 -2.25 31.27
N GLN A 105 27.50 -1.17 30.51
CA GLN A 105 28.82 -0.56 30.53
C GLN A 105 29.09 0.02 31.93
N PRO A 106 30.15 -0.41 32.63
CA PRO A 106 30.52 0.17 33.90
C PRO A 106 30.90 1.63 33.66
N ASN A 107 30.18 2.54 34.32
CA ASN A 107 30.46 3.98 34.32
C ASN A 107 31.84 4.21 34.97
N THR A 108 32.91 4.14 34.18
CA THR A 108 34.26 4.54 34.58
C THR A 108 34.47 6.00 34.18
N GLN A 109 33.72 6.90 34.80
CA GLN A 109 34.06 8.32 34.82
C GLN A 109 33.91 8.82 36.26
N THR A 110 34.96 8.60 37.05
CA THR A 110 35.25 9.44 38.22
C THR A 110 35.67 10.80 37.68
N ILE A 111 34.70 11.65 37.36
CA ILE A 111 34.93 13.06 37.12
C ILE A 111 35.06 13.72 38.49
N ASP A 112 36.28 14.13 38.82
CA ASP A 112 36.56 15.10 39.88
C ASP A 112 35.79 16.39 39.57
N THR A 113 34.74 16.66 40.34
CA THR A 113 33.81 17.78 40.15
C THR A 113 34.47 19.15 40.37
N ASP A 114 35.65 19.20 40.98
CA ASP A 114 36.25 20.45 41.44
C ASP A 114 37.04 21.19 40.34
N THR A 115 37.38 20.55 39.22
CA THR A 115 38.13 21.18 38.12
C THR A 115 37.27 21.62 36.93
N ALA A 116 36.03 21.13 36.82
CA ALA A 116 35.16 21.45 35.69
C ALA A 116 34.44 22.80 35.80
N LEU A 117 34.33 23.38 37.00
CA LEU A 117 33.59 24.63 37.21
C LEU A 117 34.40 25.90 36.87
N VAL A 118 35.73 25.82 36.74
CA VAL A 118 36.57 27.01 36.55
C VAL A 118 36.79 27.34 35.06
N SER A 119 36.60 26.41 34.12
CA SER A 119 36.95 26.61 32.71
C SER A 119 35.78 26.94 31.76
N SER A 120 34.52 26.84 32.18
CA SER A 120 33.38 27.04 31.25
C SER A 120 32.84 28.46 31.17
N TRP A 121 33.18 29.34 32.11
CA TRP A 121 32.60 30.69 32.16
C TRP A 121 33.32 31.74 31.29
N THR A 122 34.54 31.48 30.79
CA THR A 122 35.35 32.53 30.15
C THR A 122 35.32 32.55 28.62
N SER A 123 34.60 31.64 27.95
CA SER A 123 34.60 31.55 26.47
C SER A 123 33.26 31.87 25.77
N SER A 124 32.23 32.30 26.51
CA SER A 124 30.85 32.40 25.98
C SER A 124 30.46 33.74 25.31
N TRP A 125 31.25 34.81 25.47
CA TRP A 125 30.76 36.17 25.13
C TRP A 125 31.37 36.85 23.90
N SER A 126 32.16 36.19 23.06
CA SER A 126 32.90 36.88 21.99
C SER A 126 32.52 36.60 20.53
N ASP A 127 31.51 35.77 20.18
CA ASP A 127 31.36 35.35 18.75
C ASP A 127 29.94 35.25 18.18
N GLN A 128 28.98 36.09 18.60
CA GLN A 128 27.65 36.11 17.97
C GLN A 128 27.24 37.50 17.46
N SER A 129 28.05 38.06 16.56
CA SER A 129 27.66 39.17 15.70
C SER A 129 28.31 39.03 14.33
N MET A 130 27.84 38.10 13.49
CA MET A 130 28.17 38.11 12.07
C MET A 130 27.14 37.30 11.27
N PHE A 131 26.55 37.98 10.27
CA PHE A 131 25.69 37.47 9.20
C PHE A 131 24.19 37.30 9.49
N ALA A 132 23.52 38.44 9.69
CA ALA A 132 22.19 38.66 9.14
C ALA A 132 22.31 39.74 8.06
N GLU A 133 22.29 39.35 6.78
CA GLU A 133 21.96 40.18 5.60
C GLU A 133 22.26 39.38 4.31
N ASP A 134 21.21 39.03 3.54
CA ASP A 134 21.15 39.34 2.10
C ASP A 134 19.82 38.91 1.42
N LEU A 135 19.09 39.94 0.95
CA LEU A 135 18.30 40.08 -0.29
C LEU A 135 17.31 38.95 -0.71
N ALA A 136 15.98 39.12 -0.69
CA ALA A 136 15.12 40.02 -1.48
C ALA A 136 15.38 40.00 -3.00
N MET A 137 14.51 39.34 -3.82
CA MET A 137 14.00 39.88 -5.10
C MET A 137 12.98 38.93 -5.79
N SER A 138 11.97 39.55 -6.41
CA SER A 138 11.07 39.05 -7.48
C SER A 138 9.73 38.40 -7.08
N THR A 139 8.92 39.23 -6.41
CA THR A 139 7.51 39.40 -6.76
C THR A 139 7.38 39.90 -8.21
N ILE A 140 6.36 39.40 -8.94
CA ILE A 140 5.60 39.98 -10.08
C ILE A 140 5.39 38.93 -11.19
N PHE A 141 4.16 38.44 -11.33
CA PHE A 141 3.46 38.54 -12.61
C PHE A 141 1.95 38.68 -12.39
N ASN A 142 1.44 39.75 -13.01
CA ASN A 142 0.08 40.24 -13.04
C ASN A 142 -0.66 39.57 -14.22
N VAL A 143 -1.94 39.20 -14.07
CA VAL A 143 -2.86 39.07 -15.21
C VAL A 143 -4.18 39.73 -14.83
N ASP A 144 -4.46 40.81 -15.54
CA ASP A 144 -5.62 41.68 -15.46
C ASP A 144 -6.96 40.96 -15.73
N GLY A 145 -8.02 41.57 -15.19
CA GLY A 145 -9.39 41.12 -15.31
C GLY A 145 -10.04 41.36 -16.68
N VAL A 146 -11.11 40.60 -16.92
CA VAL A 146 -12.11 40.85 -17.96
C VAL A 146 -13.50 40.49 -17.41
N LEU A 147 -14.29 41.54 -17.17
CA LEU A 147 -15.75 41.69 -17.30
C LEU A 147 -16.68 40.67 -16.60
N ASN A 148 -17.29 41.11 -15.50
CA ASN A 148 -18.73 40.94 -15.29
C ASN A 148 -19.27 42.10 -14.44
N GLU A 149 -20.41 42.64 -14.90
CA GLU A 149 -21.30 43.66 -14.31
C GLU A 149 -20.97 45.15 -14.54
#